data_AF-A0A9X2C9P3-F1
#
_entry.id   AF-A0A9X2C9P3-F1
#
_cell.length_a   1.000
_cell.length_b   1.000
_cell.length_c   1.000
_cell.angle_alpha   90.00
_cell.angle_beta   90.00
_cell.angle_gamma   90.00
#
_symmetry.space_group_name_H-M   'P 1'
#
loop_
_entity.id
_entity.type
_entity.pdbx_description
1 polymer ?
#
loop_
_entity_poly.entity_id
_entity_poly.type
_entity_poly.pdbx_seq_one_letter_code
_entity_poly.pdbx_strand_id
1 'polypeptide(L)'
;MSDTPGKLRLGALVALVVGSMIGGGIFSLPQNMAASADVGAVLIGWAITAVGMLTLAFVFQTLANRKPDLDGGVYAYAKAGFGDYMGFSSAWGYWISAWLGNVGYFVLLFSTLGYFFPIFGEGNTPAAVIGASVLLWAVHFLVLR
;
A
#
# COMPACT_ATOMS: atom_id res chain seq x y z
N MET A 1 37.25 -14.64 4.27
CA MET A 1 36.26 -13.58 4.53
C MET A 1 34.94 -14.09 4.01
N SER A 2 33.99 -14.38 4.90
CA SER A 2 32.69 -14.95 4.56
C SER A 2 31.80 -13.87 3.92
N ASP A 3 31.51 -14.03 2.63
CA ASP A 3 30.44 -13.30 1.93
C ASP A 3 29.12 -13.47 2.69
N THR A 4 28.65 -12.39 3.31
CA THR A 4 27.31 -12.33 3.89
C THR A 4 26.35 -11.97 2.75
N PRO A 5 25.26 -12.72 2.52
CA PRO A 5 24.34 -12.45 1.42
C PRO A 5 23.75 -11.04 1.56
N GLY A 6 23.65 -10.33 0.43
CA GLY A 6 23.46 -8.88 0.32
C GLY A 6 22.33 -8.31 1.18
N LYS A 7 22.70 -7.63 2.27
CA LYS A 7 21.78 -6.80 3.06
C LYS A 7 21.68 -5.42 2.41
N LEU A 8 20.46 -4.94 2.18
CA LEU A 8 20.22 -3.60 1.65
C LEU A 8 20.72 -2.53 2.64
N ARG A 9 21.39 -1.51 2.11
CA ARG A 9 21.88 -0.36 2.92
C ARG A 9 20.69 0.51 3.35
N LEU A 10 20.83 1.25 4.45
CA LEU A 10 19.77 2.11 5.01
C LEU A 10 19.10 3.00 3.95
N GLY A 11 19.87 3.66 3.10
CA GLY A 11 19.32 4.52 2.04
C GLY A 11 18.45 3.77 1.04
N ALA A 12 18.82 2.54 0.67
CA ALA A 12 18.02 1.70 -0.22
C ALA A 12 16.72 1.23 0.46
N LEU A 13 16.78 0.90 1.76
CA LEU A 13 15.59 0.57 2.55
C LEU A 13 14.62 1.75 2.65
N VAL A 14 15.13 2.95 2.94
CA VAL A 14 14.31 4.18 2.98
C VAL A 14 13.68 4.46 1.62
N ALA A 15 14.47 4.37 0.54
CA ALA A 15 13.97 4.58 -0.82
C ALA A 15 12.89 3.56 -1.19
N LEU A 16 13.05 2.29 -0.80
CA LEU A 16 12.07 1.24 -1.03
C LEU A 16 10.76 1.52 -0.27
N VAL A 17 10.85 1.93 1.00
CA VAL A 17 9.67 2.28 1.80
C VAL A 17 8.95 3.49 1.19
N VAL A 18 9.67 4.58 0.92
CA VAL A 18 9.09 5.80 0.32
C VAL A 18 8.46 5.50 -1.05
N GLY A 19 9.16 4.75 -1.90
CA GLY A 19 8.65 4.34 -3.21
C GLY A 19 7.40 3.45 -3.12
N SER A 20 7.31 2.58 -2.10
CA SER A 20 6.12 1.76 -1.86
C SER A 20 4.93 2.55 -1.29
N MET A 21 5.18 3.68 -0.61
CA MET A 21 4.14 4.53 -0.04
C MET A 21 3.59 5.55 -1.04
N ILE A 22 4.44 6.08 -1.92
CA ILE A 22 4.04 7.02 -2.97
C ILE A 22 3.41 6.22 -4.12
N GLY A 23 2.16 5.82 -3.92
CA GLY A 23 1.30 5.26 -4.96
C GLY A 23 0.49 6.35 -5.65
N GLY A 24 -0.39 5.97 -6.57
CA GLY A 24 -1.15 6.97 -7.32
C GLY A 24 -2.21 7.73 -6.49
N GLY A 25 -2.52 7.28 -5.27
CA GLY A 25 -3.45 7.99 -4.36
C GLY A 25 -3.01 9.42 -4.02
N ILE A 26 -1.71 9.72 -4.06
CA ILE A 26 -1.22 11.09 -3.80
C ILE A 26 -1.71 12.10 -4.86
N PHE A 27 -2.04 11.64 -6.08
CA PHE A 27 -2.49 12.51 -7.16
C PHE A 27 -3.99 12.80 -7.11
N SER A 28 -4.79 11.89 -6.55
CA SER A 28 -6.26 12.03 -6.51
C SER A 28 -6.78 12.51 -5.15
N LEU A 29 -6.15 12.15 -4.04
CA LEU A 29 -6.63 12.49 -2.70
C LEU A 29 -6.70 14.00 -2.42
N PRO A 30 -5.68 14.82 -2.75
CA PRO A 30 -5.76 16.26 -2.49
C PRO A 30 -6.89 16.93 -3.27
N GLN A 31 -7.11 16.52 -4.52
CA GLN A 31 -8.21 17.03 -5.35
C GLN A 31 -9.57 16.66 -4.74
N ASN A 32 -9.76 15.41 -4.33
CA ASN A 32 -11.02 14.93 -3.74
C ASN A 32 -11.34 15.62 -2.40
N MET A 33 -10.32 15.88 -1.57
CA MET A 33 -10.47 16.60 -0.31
C MET A 33 -10.77 18.09 -0.55
N ALA A 34 -10.10 18.73 -1.51
CA ALA A 34 -10.35 20.13 -1.85
C ALA A 34 -11.74 20.35 -2.47
N ALA A 35 -12.29 19.35 -3.16
CA ALA A 35 -13.63 19.42 -3.72
C ALA A 35 -14.75 19.33 -2.64
N SER A 36 -14.43 18.78 -1.47
CA SER A 36 -15.43 18.48 -0.43
C SER A 36 -15.27 19.31 0.86
N ALA A 37 -14.10 19.89 1.10
CA ALA A 37 -13.81 20.61 2.33
C ALA A 37 -12.95 21.87 2.10
N ASP A 38 -13.16 22.87 2.94
CA ASP A 38 -12.32 24.08 2.97
C ASP A 38 -10.87 23.75 3.35
N VAL A 39 -9.95 24.59 2.86
CA VAL A 39 -8.49 24.43 3.04
C VAL A 39 -8.10 24.23 4.51
N GLY A 40 -8.74 24.94 5.44
CA GLY A 40 -8.48 24.80 6.87
C GLY A 40 -8.82 23.42 7.42
N ALA A 41 -9.95 22.84 7.01
CA ALA A 41 -10.37 21.50 7.43
C ALA A 41 -9.46 20.42 6.84
N VAL A 42 -9.06 20.57 5.57
CA VAL A 42 -8.12 19.66 4.89
C VAL A 42 -6.77 19.65 5.61
N LEU A 43 -6.22 20.81 5.98
CA LEU A 43 -4.95 20.90 6.70
C LEU A 43 -5.00 20.24 8.07
N ILE A 44 -6.08 20.42 8.83
CA ILE A 44 -6.27 19.76 10.13
C ILE A 44 -6.34 18.24 9.94
N GLY A 45 -7.08 17.76 8.93
CA GLY A 45 -7.15 16.35 8.58
C GLY A 45 -5.76 15.76 8.30
N TRP A 46 -4.97 16.42 7.46
CA TRP A 46 -3.59 16.02 7.16
C TRP A 46 -2.69 16.01 8.39
N ALA A 47 -2.81 17.00 9.28
CA ALA A 47 -2.04 17.05 10.52
C ALA A 47 -2.38 15.86 11.44
N ILE A 48 -3.66 15.55 11.61
CA ILE A 48 -4.12 14.39 12.40
C ILE A 48 -3.59 13.09 11.79
N THR A 49 -3.72 12.92 10.47
CA THR A 49 -3.20 11.74 9.76
C THR A 49 -1.68 11.62 9.93
N ALA A 50 -0.93 12.71 9.78
CA ALA A 50 0.52 12.70 9.95
C ALA A 50 0.93 12.27 11.37
N VAL A 51 0.27 12.81 12.40
CA VAL A 51 0.53 12.42 13.79
C VAL A 51 0.19 10.94 14.01
N GLY A 52 -0.95 10.46 13.51
CA GLY A 52 -1.32 9.05 13.61
C GLY A 52 -0.36 8.09 12.90
N MET A 53 0.16 8.48 11.74
CA MET A 53 1.15 7.67 11.02
C MET A 53 2.50 7.64 11.72
N LEU A 54 2.93 8.74 12.35
CA LEU A 54 4.15 8.78 13.14
C LEU A 54 4.08 7.89 14.38
N THR A 55 2.95 7.87 15.09
CA THR A 55 2.77 6.99 16.25
C THR A 55 2.82 5.52 15.84
N LEU A 56 2.19 5.15 14.73
CA LEU A 56 2.28 3.80 14.17
C LEU A 56 3.73 3.44 13.77
N ALA A 57 4.46 4.36 13.13
CA ALA A 57 5.85 4.15 12.77
C ALA A 57 6.73 3.88 14.01
N PHE A 58 6.55 4.63 15.09
CA PHE A 58 7.27 4.41 16.34
C PHE A 58 6.92 3.08 17.02
N VAL A 59 5.66 2.62 16.93
CA VAL A 59 5.27 1.29 17.41
C VAL A 59 6.02 0.19 16.64
N PHE A 60 6.02 0.24 15.30
CA PHE A 60 6.74 -0.75 14.49
C PHE A 60 8.25 -0.68 14.69
N GLN A 61 8.82 0.52 14.84
CA GLN A 61 10.24 0.69 15.17
C GLN A 61 10.58 0.06 16.52
N THR A 62 9.73 0.25 17.53
CA THR A 62 9.92 -0.31 18.87
C THR A 62 9.82 -1.84 18.84
N LEU A 63 8.88 -2.39 18.08
CA LEU A 63 8.72 -3.84 17.90
C LEU A 63 9.94 -4.44 17.18
N ALA A 64 10.40 -3.81 16.10
CA ALA A 64 11.58 -4.25 15.35
C ALA A 64 12.85 -4.26 16.23
N ASN A 65 13.03 -3.23 17.07
CA ASN A 65 14.16 -3.17 18.00
C ASN A 65 14.07 -4.19 19.15
N ARG A 66 12.87 -4.49 19.66
CA ARG A 66 12.66 -5.42 20.78
C ARG A 66 12.63 -6.89 20.35
N LYS A 67 12.21 -7.18 19.12
CA LYS A 67 12.07 -8.53 18.57
C LYS A 67 12.74 -8.61 17.19
N PRO A 68 14.07 -8.45 17.12
CA PRO A 68 14.80 -8.42 15.86
C PRO A 68 14.76 -9.76 15.10
N ASP A 69 14.48 -10.87 15.79
CA ASP A 69 14.41 -12.21 15.18
C ASP A 69 13.06 -12.47 14.46
N LEU A 70 12.08 -11.56 14.57
CA LEU A 70 10.77 -11.70 13.95
C LEU A 70 10.71 -10.99 12.59
N ASP A 71 11.10 -11.70 11.53
CA ASP A 71 11.17 -11.15 10.16
C ASP A 71 9.84 -11.17 9.37
N GLY A 72 8.76 -11.69 9.95
CA GLY A 72 7.47 -11.88 9.25
C GLY A 72 6.51 -10.68 9.29
N GLY A 73 6.99 -9.48 9.63
CA GLY A 73 6.17 -8.26 9.65
C GLY A 73 5.01 -8.29 10.65
N VAL A 74 3.90 -7.62 10.31
CA VAL A 74 2.72 -7.45 11.19
C VAL A 74 2.19 -8.78 11.72
N TYR A 75 2.17 -9.81 10.87
CA TYR A 75 1.77 -11.16 11.24
C TYR A 75 2.64 -11.77 12.34
N ALA A 76 3.96 -11.69 12.20
CA ALA A 76 4.89 -12.29 13.16
C ALA A 76 4.76 -11.63 14.53
N TYR A 77 4.59 -10.31 14.58
CA TYR A 77 4.35 -9.58 15.82
C TYR A 77 3.00 -9.95 16.45
N ALA A 78 1.92 -10.04 15.65
CA ALA A 78 0.60 -10.42 16.14
C ALA A 78 0.58 -11.85 16.70
N LYS A 79 1.22 -12.79 16.00
CA LYS A 79 1.34 -14.19 16.44
C LYS A 79 2.15 -14.31 17.73
N ALA A 80 3.31 -13.65 17.79
CA ALA A 80 4.18 -13.70 18.95
C ALA A 80 3.57 -13.05 20.21
N GLY A 81 2.73 -12.02 20.02
CA GLY A 81 2.08 -11.31 21.13
C GLY A 81 0.77 -11.95 21.60
N PHE A 82 -0.03 -12.49 20.68
CA PHE A 82 -1.44 -12.84 20.94
C PHE A 82 -1.82 -14.27 20.52
N GLY A 83 -0.87 -15.06 20.02
CA GLY A 83 -1.07 -16.46 19.64
C GLY A 83 -1.58 -16.67 18.21
N ASP A 84 -1.84 -17.93 17.87
CA ASP A 84 -2.08 -18.38 16.49
C ASP A 84 -3.35 -17.78 15.86
N TYR A 85 -4.42 -17.59 16.64
CA TYR A 85 -5.68 -17.06 16.12
C TYR A 85 -5.57 -15.60 15.68
N MET A 86 -4.93 -14.75 16.49
CA MET A 86 -4.67 -13.35 16.16
C MET A 86 -3.63 -13.20 15.06
N GLY A 87 -2.61 -14.08 15.04
CA GLY A 87 -1.70 -14.21 13.92
C GLY A 87 -2.44 -14.51 12.62
N PHE A 88 -3.26 -15.56 12.57
CA PHE A 88 -4.05 -15.92 11.40
C PHE A 88 -4.94 -14.77 10.91
N SER A 89 -5.65 -14.11 11.84
CA SER A 89 -6.52 -12.97 11.53
C SER A 89 -5.75 -11.81 10.90
N SER A 90 -4.55 -11.51 11.41
CA SER A 90 -3.67 -10.49 10.87
C SER A 90 -3.18 -10.84 9.46
N ALA A 91 -2.74 -12.07 9.23
CA ALA A 91 -2.29 -12.51 7.91
C ALA A 91 -3.44 -12.46 6.88
N TRP A 92 -4.62 -12.93 7.27
CA TRP A 92 -5.81 -12.92 6.42
C TRP A 92 -6.27 -11.50 6.09
N GLY A 93 -6.32 -10.62 7.09
CA GLY A 93 -6.66 -9.21 6.90
C GLY A 93 -5.66 -8.48 5.99
N TYR A 94 -4.35 -8.71 6.18
CA TYR A 94 -3.31 -8.15 5.32
C TYR A 94 -3.44 -8.64 3.88
N TRP A 95 -3.73 -9.93 3.69
CA TRP A 95 -3.90 -10.53 2.37
C TRP A 95 -5.13 -9.97 1.62
N ILE A 96 -6.27 -9.84 2.29
CA ILE A 96 -7.46 -9.19 1.71
C ILE A 96 -7.17 -7.72 1.39
N SER A 97 -6.46 -7.01 2.27
CA SER A 97 -6.06 -5.62 2.03
C SER A 97 -5.17 -5.49 0.79
N ALA A 98 -4.24 -6.43 0.58
CA ALA A 98 -3.39 -6.45 -0.61
C ALA A 98 -4.21 -6.65 -1.89
N TRP A 99 -5.21 -7.52 -1.87
CA TRP A 99 -6.13 -7.72 -3.00
C TRP A 99 -6.93 -6.46 -3.34
N LEU A 100 -7.55 -5.84 -2.33
CA LEU A 100 -8.29 -4.59 -2.52
C LEU A 100 -7.38 -3.45 -2.98
N GLY A 101 -6.15 -3.40 -2.47
CA GLY A 101 -5.12 -2.46 -2.91
C GLY A 101 -4.78 -2.63 -4.39
N ASN A 102 -4.58 -3.87 -4.85
CA ASN A 102 -4.33 -4.16 -6.26
C ASN A 102 -5.52 -3.73 -7.15
N VAL A 103 -6.75 -4.01 -6.74
CA VAL A 103 -7.95 -3.55 -7.45
C VAL A 103 -7.97 -2.01 -7.54
N GLY A 104 -7.69 -1.32 -6.42
CA GLY A 104 -7.61 0.14 -6.38
C GLY A 104 -6.56 0.72 -7.33
N TYR A 105 -5.38 0.08 -7.44
CA TYR A 105 -4.35 0.50 -8.39
C TYR A 105 -4.83 0.41 -9.85
N PHE A 106 -5.52 -0.66 -10.22
CA PHE A 106 -6.08 -0.79 -11.56
C PHE A 106 -7.16 0.24 -11.84
N VAL A 107 -8.08 0.47 -10.89
CA VAL A 107 -9.11 1.51 -11.03
C VAL A 107 -8.46 2.87 -11.28
N LEU A 108 -7.42 3.22 -10.50
CA LEU A 108 -6.72 4.48 -10.67
C LEU A 108 -6.00 4.58 -12.03
N LEU A 109 -5.35 3.52 -12.47
CA LEU A 109 -4.70 3.45 -13.78
C LEU A 109 -5.71 3.71 -14.91
N PHE A 110 -6.86 3.04 -14.88
CA PHE A 110 -7.89 3.22 -15.90
C PHE A 110 -8.63 4.55 -15.78
N SER A 111 -8.78 5.09 -14.58
CA SER A 111 -9.28 6.45 -14.35
C SER A 111 -8.34 7.49 -15.00
N THR A 112 -7.03 7.30 -14.84
CA THR A 112 -6.01 8.14 -15.48
C THR A 112 -6.03 8.01 -17.01
N LEU A 113 -6.20 6.79 -17.54
CA LEU A 113 -6.40 6.58 -18.99
C LEU A 113 -7.73 7.16 -19.49
N GLY A 114 -8.75 7.21 -18.63
CA GLY A 114 -10.05 7.83 -18.90
C GLY A 114 -9.97 9.31 -19.25
N TYR A 115 -8.96 10.01 -18.72
CA TYR A 115 -8.66 11.39 -19.10
C TYR A 115 -8.33 11.53 -20.61
N PHE A 116 -7.66 10.55 -21.21
CA PHE A 116 -7.32 10.54 -22.63
C PHE A 116 -8.37 9.85 -23.49
N PHE A 117 -8.97 8.77 -22.98
CA PHE A 117 -9.96 7.96 -23.68
C PHE A 117 -11.24 7.88 -22.83
N PRO A 118 -12.28 8.67 -23.16
CA PRO A 118 -13.51 8.77 -22.36
C PRO A 118 -14.24 7.44 -22.10
N ILE A 119 -13.94 6.39 -22.88
CA ILE A 119 -14.50 5.05 -22.72
C ILE A 119 -14.18 4.42 -21.34
N PHE A 120 -13.08 4.83 -20.70
CA PHE A 120 -12.67 4.31 -19.39
C PHE A 120 -13.24 5.11 -18.20
N GLY A 121 -13.80 6.30 -18.43
CA GLY A 121 -14.44 7.13 -17.42
C GLY A 121 -13.59 7.30 -16.15
N GLU A 122 -14.21 7.11 -14.98
CA GLU A 122 -13.54 7.17 -13.68
C GLU A 122 -12.78 5.87 -13.30
N GLY A 123 -12.59 4.94 -14.25
CA GLY A 123 -11.92 3.65 -14.00
C GLY A 123 -12.83 2.54 -13.45
N ASN A 124 -14.12 2.82 -13.26
CA ASN A 124 -15.15 1.86 -12.83
C ASN A 124 -16.13 1.47 -13.96
N THR A 125 -15.82 1.80 -15.22
CA THR A 125 -16.67 1.40 -16.36
C THR A 125 -16.45 -0.08 -16.71
N PRO A 126 -17.43 -0.77 -17.32
CA PRO A 126 -17.25 -2.15 -17.77
C PRO A 126 -16.02 -2.33 -18.69
N ALA A 127 -15.72 -1.34 -19.53
CA ALA A 127 -14.53 -1.33 -20.38
C ALA A 127 -13.22 -1.26 -19.56
N ALA A 128 -13.19 -0.45 -18.49
CA ALA A 128 -12.05 -0.38 -17.57
C ALA A 128 -11.84 -1.70 -16.83
N VAL A 129 -12.92 -2.35 -16.38
CA VAL A 129 -12.85 -3.65 -15.69
C VAL A 129 -12.31 -4.75 -16.60
N ILE A 130 -12.77 -4.80 -17.86
CA ILE A 130 -12.27 -5.75 -18.86
C ILE A 130 -10.79 -5.48 -19.13
N GLY A 131 -10.40 -4.22 -19.34
CA GLY A 131 -9.01 -3.82 -19.55
C GLY A 131 -8.11 -4.19 -18.37
N ALA A 132 -8.55 -3.91 -17.14
CA ALA A 132 -7.85 -4.26 -15.91
C ALA A 132 -7.67 -5.77 -15.77
N SER A 133 -8.72 -6.55 -16.08
CA SER A 133 -8.66 -8.01 -16.04
C SER A 133 -7.65 -8.56 -17.04
N VAL A 134 -7.67 -8.07 -18.29
CA VAL A 134 -6.70 -8.47 -19.32
C VAL A 134 -5.28 -8.14 -18.87
N LEU A 135 -5.05 -6.94 -18.33
CA LEU A 135 -3.73 -6.52 -17.88
C LEU A 135 -3.24 -7.38 -16.69
N LEU A 136 -4.12 -7.67 -15.73
CA LEU A 136 -3.83 -8.55 -14.60
C LEU A 136 -3.40 -9.93 -15.07
N TRP A 137 -4.16 -10.55 -15.97
CA TRP A 137 -3.82 -11.88 -16.50
C TRP A 137 -2.55 -11.86 -17.34
N ALA A 138 -2.32 -10.81 -18.13
CA ALA A 138 -1.09 -10.64 -18.89
C ALA A 138 0.15 -10.58 -17.99
N VAL A 139 0.09 -9.77 -16.92
CA VAL A 139 1.16 -9.70 -15.91
C VAL A 139 1.33 -11.04 -15.22
N HIS A 140 0.23 -11.72 -14.86
CA HIS A 140 0.29 -13.05 -14.26
C HIS A 140 1.01 -14.07 -15.15
N PHE A 141 0.67 -14.15 -16.44
CA PHE A 141 1.34 -15.04 -17.39
C PHE A 141 2.80 -14.68 -17.62
N LEU A 142 3.15 -13.39 -17.57
CA LEU A 142 4.54 -12.95 -17.66
C LEU A 142 5.36 -13.36 -16.44
N VAL A 143 4.78 -13.30 -15.23
CA VAL A 143 5.44 -13.72 -13.98
C VAL A 143 5.58 -15.24 -13.87
N LEU A 144 4.68 -16.01 -14.49
CA LEU A 144 4.76 -17.47 -14.54
C LEU A 144 5.83 -18.00 -15.52
N ARG A 145 6.37 -17.15 -16.40
CA ARG A 145 7.48 -17.48 -17.30
C ARG A 145 8.83 -17.18 -16.67
#